data_AF-A0A7K4B1S1-F1
#
_entry.id   AF-A0A7K4B1S1-F1
#
_cell.length_a   1.000
_cell.length_b   1.000
_cell.length_c   1.000
_cell.angle_alpha   90.00
_cell.angle_beta   90.00
_cell.angle_gamma   90.00
#
_symmetry.space_group_name_H-M   'P 1'
#
loop_
_entity.id
_entity.type
_entity.pdbx_description
1 polymer ?
#
loop_
_entity_poly.entity_id
_entity_poly.type
_entity_poly.pdbx_seq_one_letter_code
_entity_poly.pdbx_strand_id
1 'polypeptide(L)'
;MDFYQAGLFCTLVCVAISFIALFRERDDIHKILVVDLVETTGLVLICLVATDLAEALILPGLVVGISELLMLAELYIRKEKLPLPSFKPIKIEVMRTAPPIISFVLVVYGIILSGFSGGAVAGIGLVFYFLCKGYEERFELLETVSGYAWALWIAAFFIFMILPQAWLIAVMLSGGAILVKVTTKMALIGTMREGHNV
;
A
#
# COMPACT_ATOMS: atom_id res chain seq x y z
N MET A 1 14.02 -1.27 -31.80
CA MET A 1 13.91 -1.35 -30.33
C MET A 1 12.76 -2.27 -30.02
N ASP A 2 12.99 -3.28 -29.20
CA ASP A 2 11.92 -4.14 -28.69
C ASP A 2 11.03 -3.32 -27.74
N PHE A 3 9.75 -3.69 -27.61
CA PHE A 3 8.78 -3.01 -26.73
C PHE A 3 9.30 -2.84 -25.30
N TYR A 4 10.04 -3.83 -24.80
CA TYR A 4 10.71 -3.78 -23.50
C TYR A 4 11.77 -2.67 -23.42
N GLN A 5 12.67 -2.60 -24.40
CA GLN A 5 13.73 -1.59 -24.44
C GLN A 5 13.16 -0.18 -24.60
N ALA A 6 12.11 -0.03 -25.41
CA ALA A 6 11.39 1.23 -25.56
C ALA A 6 10.73 1.65 -24.24
N GLY A 7 10.05 0.73 -23.55
CA GLY A 7 9.42 0.99 -22.26
C GLY A 7 10.43 1.40 -21.17
N LEU A 8 11.57 0.71 -21.10
CA LEU A 8 12.62 0.99 -20.14
C LEU A 8 13.29 2.35 -20.41
N PHE A 9 13.54 2.67 -21.69
CA PHE A 9 14.06 3.97 -22.10
C PHE A 9 13.09 5.11 -21.78
N CYS A 10 11.81 4.98 -22.15
CA CYS A 10 10.79 5.98 -21.84
C CYS A 10 10.66 6.21 -20.32
N THR A 11 10.68 5.14 -19.53
CA THR A 11 10.56 5.24 -18.08
C THR A 11 11.77 5.92 -17.46
N LEU A 12 13.00 5.62 -17.92
CA LEU A 12 14.21 6.34 -17.49
C LEU A 12 14.13 7.84 -17.79
N VAL A 13 13.61 8.20 -18.97
CA VAL A 13 13.39 9.61 -19.34
C VAL A 13 12.35 10.25 -18.40
N CYS A 14 11.24 9.58 -18.11
CA CYS A 14 10.23 10.08 -17.16
C CYS A 14 10.81 10.28 -15.75
N VAL A 15 11.63 9.34 -15.25
CA VAL A 15 12.31 9.47 -13.96
C VAL A 15 13.24 10.68 -13.98
N ALA A 16 14.06 10.85 -15.02
CA ALA A 16 14.96 11.99 -15.15
C ALA A 16 14.19 13.33 -15.17
N ILE A 17 13.09 13.42 -15.92
CA ILE A 17 12.23 14.61 -15.96
C ILE A 17 11.63 14.91 -14.58
N SER A 18 11.17 13.88 -13.87
CA SER A 18 10.57 14.02 -12.54
C SER A 18 11.59 14.53 -11.52
N PHE A 19 12.82 14.03 -11.55
CA PHE A 19 13.91 14.57 -10.73
C PHE A 19 14.27 16.02 -11.09
N ILE A 20 14.31 16.37 -12.37
CA ILE A 20 14.55 17.77 -12.79
C ILE A 20 13.43 18.69 -12.28
N ALA A 21 12.17 18.24 -12.35
CA ALA A 21 11.04 18.97 -11.81
C ALA A 21 11.20 19.20 -10.30
N LEU A 22 11.65 18.18 -9.55
CA LEU A 22 11.87 18.27 -8.11
C LEU A 22 12.90 19.35 -7.73
N PHE A 23 13.98 19.47 -8.50
CA PHE A 23 15.00 20.50 -8.28
C PHE A 23 14.51 21.92 -8.60
N ARG A 24 13.56 22.06 -9.54
CA ARG A 24 13.05 23.36 -9.98
C ARG A 24 11.92 23.87 -9.08
N GLU A 25 11.20 22.97 -8.42
CA GLU A 25 10.04 23.32 -7.61
C GLU A 25 10.43 24.10 -6.34
N ARG A 26 9.67 25.16 -6.07
CA ARG A 26 9.95 26.10 -4.96
C ARG A 26 8.87 26.10 -3.90
N ASP A 27 7.63 25.74 -4.24
CA ASP A 27 6.54 25.64 -3.26
C ASP A 27 6.61 24.30 -2.52
N ASP A 28 6.48 24.32 -1.20
CA ASP A 28 6.67 23.13 -0.35
C ASP A 28 5.62 22.04 -0.62
N ILE A 29 4.37 22.41 -0.93
CA ILE A 29 3.31 21.43 -1.21
C ILE A 29 3.51 20.81 -2.58
N HIS A 30 3.80 21.64 -3.58
CA HIS A 30 4.10 21.14 -4.93
C HIS A 30 5.34 20.24 -4.91
N LYS A 31 6.33 20.55 -4.08
CA LYS A 31 7.53 19.73 -3.93
C LYS A 31 7.20 18.32 -3.46
N ILE A 32 6.34 18.17 -2.45
CA ILE A 32 5.92 16.84 -1.97
C ILE A 32 5.14 16.09 -3.06
N LEU A 33 4.29 16.78 -3.84
CA LEU A 33 3.60 16.16 -4.98
C LEU A 33 4.59 15.69 -6.07
N VAL A 34 5.65 16.46 -6.32
CA VAL A 34 6.71 16.06 -7.25
C VAL A 34 7.56 14.90 -6.69
N VAL A 35 7.71 14.79 -5.36
CA VAL A 35 8.33 13.61 -4.73
C VAL A 35 7.50 12.35 -5.00
N ASP A 36 6.18 12.42 -4.81
CA ASP A 36 5.27 11.29 -5.11
C ASP A 36 5.29 10.91 -6.61
N LEU A 37 5.47 11.89 -7.50
CA LEU A 37 5.69 11.64 -8.94
C LEU A 37 7.01 10.90 -9.20
N VAL A 38 8.09 11.26 -8.51
CA VAL A 38 9.38 10.56 -8.58
C VAL A 38 9.25 9.14 -8.05
N GLU A 39 8.55 8.94 -6.93
CA GLU A 39 8.28 7.60 -6.38
C GLU A 39 7.50 6.74 -7.38
N THR A 40 6.39 7.26 -7.92
CA THR A 40 5.53 6.53 -8.84
C THR A 40 6.29 6.16 -10.13
N THR A 41 7.04 7.08 -10.72
CA THR A 41 7.86 6.79 -11.91
C THR A 41 9.01 5.82 -11.62
N GLY A 42 9.59 5.88 -10.42
CA GLY A 42 10.55 4.91 -9.91
C GLY A 42 9.96 3.51 -9.74
N LEU A 43 8.72 3.40 -9.24
CA LEU A 43 8.01 2.13 -9.11
C LEU A 43 7.71 1.50 -10.48
N VAL A 44 7.39 2.30 -11.50
CA VAL A 44 7.25 1.80 -12.89
C VAL A 44 8.58 1.25 -13.40
N LEU A 45 9.70 1.91 -13.10
CA LEU A 45 11.03 1.41 -13.46
C LEU A 45 11.32 0.07 -12.78
N ILE A 46 11.05 -0.05 -11.48
CA ILE A 46 11.20 -1.29 -10.71
C ILE A 46 10.32 -2.39 -11.32
N CYS A 47 9.07 -2.08 -11.64
CA CYS A 47 8.14 -3.03 -12.25
C CYS A 47 8.64 -3.56 -13.61
N LEU A 48 9.27 -2.71 -14.42
CA LEU A 48 9.85 -3.11 -15.70
C LEU A 48 11.05 -4.04 -15.54
N VAL A 49 11.75 -4.04 -14.40
CA VAL A 49 12.82 -5.01 -14.13
C VAL A 49 12.27 -6.45 -14.02
N ALA A 50 10.97 -6.62 -13.72
CA ALA A 50 10.23 -7.88 -13.76
C ALA A 50 10.93 -9.04 -13.01
N THR A 51 11.50 -8.74 -11.84
CA THR A 51 12.09 -9.74 -10.94
C THR A 51 11.20 -9.98 -9.72
N ASP A 52 11.31 -11.15 -9.10
CA ASP A 52 10.61 -11.46 -7.84
C ASP A 52 10.89 -10.40 -6.75
N LEU A 53 12.10 -9.83 -6.76
CA LEU A 53 12.48 -8.74 -5.88
C LEU A 53 11.72 -7.45 -6.20
N ALA A 54 11.56 -7.12 -7.49
CA ALA A 54 10.78 -5.97 -7.92
C ALA A 54 9.31 -6.10 -7.52
N GLU A 55 8.72 -7.29 -7.68
CA GLU A 55 7.35 -7.58 -7.24
C GLU A 55 7.17 -7.33 -5.74
N ALA A 56 8.14 -7.76 -4.93
CA ALA A 56 8.13 -7.54 -3.48
C ALA A 56 8.26 -6.06 -3.08
N LEU A 57 8.93 -5.23 -3.90
CA LEU A 57 9.16 -3.80 -3.62
C LEU A 57 8.02 -2.88 -4.09
N ILE A 58 7.19 -3.33 -5.04
CA ILE A 58 6.08 -2.53 -5.56
C ILE A 58 5.03 -2.25 -4.47
N LEU A 59 4.62 -3.27 -3.72
CA LEU A 59 3.59 -3.12 -2.68
C LEU A 59 3.95 -2.13 -1.57
N PRO A 60 5.13 -2.21 -0.91
CA PRO A 60 5.49 -1.25 0.11
C PRO A 60 5.63 0.17 -0.44
N GLY A 61 6.16 0.34 -1.67
CA GLY A 61 6.19 1.64 -2.35
C GLY A 61 4.78 2.21 -2.52
N LEU A 62 3.88 1.47 -3.17
CA LEU A 62 2.48 1.92 -3.35
C LEU A 62 1.78 2.29 -2.03
N VAL A 63 2.02 1.56 -0.95
CA VAL A 63 1.44 1.86 0.37
C VAL A 63 2.00 3.15 0.97
N VAL A 64 3.28 3.46 0.74
CA VAL A 64 3.90 4.74 1.13
C VAL A 64 3.29 5.87 0.32
N GLY A 65 3.33 5.82 -1.01
CA GLY A 65 2.74 6.84 -1.88
C GLY A 65 1.27 7.15 -1.56
N ILE A 66 0.43 6.12 -1.33
CA ILE A 66 -0.98 6.35 -0.91
C ILE A 66 -1.06 7.08 0.44
N SER A 67 -0.19 6.77 1.40
CA SER A 67 -0.18 7.44 2.70
C SER A 67 0.26 8.90 2.58
N GLU A 68 1.24 9.19 1.71
CA GLU A 68 1.70 10.55 1.42
C GLU A 68 0.63 11.37 0.70
N LEU A 69 -0.03 10.80 -0.31
CA LEU A 69 -1.15 11.44 -1.02
C LEU A 69 -2.33 11.75 -0.10
N LEU A 70 -2.69 10.84 0.82
CA LEU A 70 -3.75 11.09 1.81
C LEU A 70 -3.36 12.22 2.77
N MET A 71 -2.12 12.24 3.26
CA MET A 71 -1.60 13.31 4.09
C MET A 71 -1.61 14.65 3.33
N LEU A 72 -1.22 14.64 2.05
CA LEU A 72 -1.25 15.83 1.19
C LEU A 72 -2.67 16.35 0.97
N ALA A 73 -3.64 15.46 0.75
CA ALA A 73 -5.04 15.85 0.61
C ALA A 73 -5.55 16.56 1.87
N GLU A 74 -5.26 16.02 3.06
CA GLU A 74 -5.62 16.66 4.33
C GLU A 74 -4.92 18.00 4.50
N LEU A 75 -3.61 18.07 4.20
CA LEU A 75 -2.85 19.32 4.24
C LEU A 75 -3.44 20.39 3.31
N TYR A 76 -3.86 20.01 2.12
CA TYR A 76 -4.45 20.91 1.11
C TYR A 76 -5.82 21.44 1.56
N ILE A 77 -6.69 20.55 2.05
CA ILE A 77 -8.01 20.92 2.61
C ILE A 77 -7.85 21.93 3.75
N ARG A 78 -6.87 21.70 4.65
CA ARG A 78 -6.58 22.60 5.77
C ARG A 78 -6.02 23.95 5.31
N LYS A 79 -5.09 23.95 4.35
CA LYS A 79 -4.48 25.18 3.82
C LYS A 79 -5.51 26.07 3.11
N GLU A 80 -6.37 25.48 2.29
CA GLU A 80 -7.40 26.22 1.55
C GLU A 80 -8.69 26.46 2.35
N LYS A 81 -8.80 25.94 3.58
CA LYS A 81 -10.00 26.01 4.43
C LYS A 81 -11.25 25.49 3.71
N LEU A 82 -11.08 24.44 2.91
CA LEU A 82 -12.18 23.83 2.18
C LEU A 82 -13.12 23.15 3.18
N PRO A 83 -14.44 23.14 2.91
CA PRO A 83 -15.38 22.39 3.71
C PRO A 83 -15.00 20.91 3.64
N LEU A 84 -14.85 20.28 4.80
CA LEU A 84 -14.62 18.83 4.88
C LEU A 84 -15.76 18.13 4.13
N PRO A 85 -15.46 17.20 3.22
CA PRO A 85 -16.49 16.46 2.52
C PRO A 85 -17.37 15.75 3.56
N SER A 86 -18.66 16.10 3.57
CA SER A 86 -19.65 15.40 4.39
C SER A 86 -19.85 14.01 3.80
N PHE A 87 -19.10 13.04 4.33
CA PHE A 87 -19.26 11.65 3.94
C PHE A 87 -20.60 11.14 4.46
N LYS A 88 -21.58 11.01 3.57
CA LYS A 88 -22.69 10.09 3.83
C LYS A 88 -22.11 8.67 3.75
N PRO A 89 -22.15 7.88 4.84
CA PRO A 89 -21.61 6.54 4.80
C PRO A 89 -22.36 5.74 3.72
N ILE A 90 -21.63 5.27 2.71
CA ILE A 90 -22.21 4.44 1.65
C ILE A 90 -22.68 3.15 2.32
N LYS A 91 -23.99 2.95 2.42
CA LYS A 91 -24.60 1.73 2.98
C LYS A 91 -24.60 0.64 1.91
N ILE A 92 -23.47 -0.04 1.74
CA ILE A 92 -23.39 -1.22 0.85
C ILE A 92 -23.82 -2.44 1.65
N GLU A 93 -24.98 -3.01 1.33
CA GLU A 93 -25.56 -4.16 2.02
C GLU A 93 -24.66 -5.39 1.96
N VAL A 94 -24.01 -5.63 0.82
CA VAL A 94 -23.05 -6.73 0.62
C VAL A 94 -21.88 -6.68 1.62
N MET A 95 -21.45 -5.49 2.03
CA MET A 95 -20.38 -5.29 3.02
C MET A 95 -20.83 -5.53 4.46
N ARG A 96 -22.13 -5.69 4.72
CA ARG A 96 -22.67 -6.11 6.03
C ARG A 96 -23.02 -7.59 6.06
N THR A 97 -23.61 -8.10 4.98
CA THR A 97 -24.25 -9.42 4.99
C THR A 97 -23.33 -10.55 4.50
N ALA A 98 -22.43 -10.28 3.56
CA ALA A 98 -21.58 -11.28 2.93
C ALA A 98 -20.03 -11.13 3.07
N PRO A 99 -19.45 -10.30 3.97
CA PRO A 99 -17.99 -10.22 4.08
C PRO A 99 -17.26 -11.54 4.28
N PRO A 100 -17.71 -12.44 5.18
CA PRO A 100 -16.99 -13.70 5.42
C PRO A 100 -16.93 -14.59 4.18
N ILE A 101 -18.01 -14.62 3.38
CA ILE A 101 -18.11 -15.47 2.18
C ILE A 101 -17.18 -14.95 1.09
N ILE A 102 -17.20 -13.65 0.83
CA ILE A 102 -16.35 -13.01 -0.20
C ILE A 102 -14.87 -13.18 0.17
N SER A 103 -14.52 -12.91 1.43
CA SER A 103 -13.16 -13.09 1.92
C SER A 103 -12.70 -14.54 1.83
N PHE A 104 -13.56 -15.50 2.17
CA PHE A 104 -13.25 -16.92 2.06
C PHE A 104 -12.97 -17.34 0.61
N VAL A 105 -13.83 -16.93 -0.33
CA VAL A 105 -13.66 -17.21 -1.76
C VAL A 105 -12.34 -16.61 -2.26
N LEU A 106 -12.03 -15.37 -1.91
CA LEU A 106 -10.79 -14.70 -2.31
C LEU A 106 -9.54 -15.39 -1.73
N VAL A 107 -9.58 -15.82 -0.48
CA VAL A 107 -8.47 -16.56 0.15
C VAL A 107 -8.26 -17.91 -0.52
N VAL A 108 -9.32 -18.70 -0.70
CA VAL A 108 -9.23 -20.01 -1.36
C VAL A 108 -8.74 -19.86 -2.79
N TYR A 109 -9.29 -18.91 -3.54
CA TYR A 109 -8.87 -18.64 -4.91
C TYR A 109 -7.41 -18.16 -4.98
N GLY A 110 -6.98 -17.29 -4.07
CA GLY A 110 -5.59 -16.83 -3.98
C GLY A 110 -4.61 -17.96 -3.69
N ILE A 111 -4.98 -18.89 -2.80
CA ILE A 111 -4.16 -20.09 -2.51
C ILE A 111 -4.01 -20.96 -3.77
N ILE A 112 -5.08 -21.12 -4.56
CA ILE A 112 -5.05 -21.89 -5.81
C ILE A 112 -4.18 -21.20 -6.88
N LEU A 113 -4.27 -19.87 -7.00
CA LEU A 113 -3.57 -19.11 -8.05
C LEU A 113 -2.05 -19.19 -7.91
N SER A 114 -1.53 -19.47 -6.71
CA SER A 114 -0.09 -19.60 -6.37
C SER A 114 0.76 -18.37 -6.74
N GLY A 115 2.01 -18.32 -6.28
CA GLY A 115 2.91 -17.19 -6.53
C GLY A 115 2.48 -15.87 -5.88
N PHE A 116 3.09 -14.76 -6.33
CA PHE A 116 2.82 -13.41 -5.82
C PHE A 116 1.36 -12.98 -6.02
N SER A 117 0.81 -13.19 -7.22
CA SER A 117 -0.58 -12.84 -7.52
C SER A 117 -1.58 -13.59 -6.64
N GLY A 118 -1.33 -14.88 -6.37
CA GLY A 118 -2.16 -15.65 -5.44
C GLY A 118 -2.09 -15.12 -4.01
N GLY A 119 -0.89 -14.80 -3.53
CA GLY A 119 -0.67 -14.14 -2.24
C GLY A 119 -1.38 -12.78 -2.13
N ALA A 120 -1.33 -11.97 -3.18
CA ALA A 120 -2.01 -10.68 -3.25
C ALA A 120 -3.53 -10.84 -3.17
N VAL A 121 -4.12 -11.78 -3.91
CA VAL A 121 -5.57 -12.03 -3.89
C VAL A 121 -6.03 -12.58 -2.53
N ALA A 122 -5.27 -13.50 -1.93
CA ALA A 122 -5.56 -13.99 -0.59
C ALA A 122 -5.45 -12.88 0.47
N GLY A 123 -4.43 -12.02 0.35
CA GLY A 123 -4.24 -10.86 1.20
C GLY A 123 -5.40 -9.86 1.09
N ILE A 124 -5.86 -9.56 -0.13
CA ILE A 124 -7.03 -8.71 -0.37
C ILE A 124 -8.28 -9.29 0.29
N GLY A 125 -8.50 -10.61 0.18
CA GLY A 125 -9.61 -11.29 0.85
C GLY A 125 -9.59 -11.10 2.37
N LEU A 126 -8.41 -11.21 2.97
CA LEU A 126 -8.20 -11.07 4.40
C LEU A 126 -8.38 -9.60 4.85
N VAL A 127 -7.79 -8.66 4.12
CA VAL A 127 -7.99 -7.20 4.32
C VAL A 127 -9.46 -6.82 4.22
N PHE A 128 -10.18 -7.33 3.22
CA PHE A 128 -11.61 -7.07 3.02
C PHE A 128 -12.45 -7.53 4.22
N TYR A 129 -12.10 -8.68 4.82
CA TYR A 129 -12.77 -9.21 6.00
C TYR A 129 -12.65 -8.22 7.17
N PHE A 130 -11.42 -7.80 7.47
CA PHE A 130 -11.14 -6.90 8.59
C PHE A 130 -11.71 -5.50 8.38
N LEU A 131 -11.71 -5.00 7.14
CA LEU A 131 -12.34 -3.72 6.81
C LEU A 131 -13.85 -3.75 7.06
N CYS A 132 -14.53 -4.87 6.82
CA CYS A 132 -15.98 -4.98 7.03
C CYS A 132 -16.38 -5.30 8.47
N LYS A 133 -15.49 -5.91 9.27
CA LYS A 133 -15.81 -6.36 10.63
C LYS A 133 -15.89 -5.20 11.64
N GLY A 134 -15.22 -4.08 11.36
CA GLY A 134 -15.04 -2.99 12.32
C GLY A 134 -14.16 -3.41 13.50
N TYR A 135 -13.33 -2.52 14.04
CA TYR A 135 -12.51 -2.79 15.22
C TYR A 135 -12.69 -1.67 16.23
N GLU A 136 -12.92 -2.00 17.50
CA GLU A 136 -13.02 -0.99 18.55
C GLU A 136 -11.64 -0.36 18.84
N GLU A 137 -11.70 0.94 19.06
CA GLU A 137 -10.58 1.86 18.95
C GLU A 137 -9.44 1.61 19.94
N ARG A 138 -8.25 1.43 19.38
CA ARG A 138 -6.98 1.87 19.98
C ARG A 138 -6.03 2.34 18.88
N PHE A 139 -6.26 3.54 18.36
CA PHE A 139 -5.46 4.15 17.29
C PHE A 139 -3.95 4.05 17.56
N GLU A 140 -3.52 4.36 18.79
CA GLU A 140 -2.11 4.29 19.20
C GLU A 140 -1.54 2.86 19.09
N LEU A 141 -2.32 1.84 19.44
CA LEU A 141 -1.90 0.45 19.34
C LEU A 141 -1.84 -0.03 17.89
N LEU A 142 -2.81 0.36 17.07
CA LEU A 142 -2.83 0.06 15.64
C LEU A 142 -1.64 0.71 14.91
N GLU A 143 -1.35 1.97 15.21
CA GLU A 143 -0.19 2.67 14.64
C GLU A 143 1.14 2.02 15.05
N THR A 144 1.25 1.65 16.33
CA THR A 144 2.42 0.95 16.87
C THR A 144 2.62 -0.42 16.21
N VAL A 145 1.53 -1.20 16.04
CA VAL A 145 1.57 -2.51 15.36
C VAL A 145 1.97 -2.36 13.88
N SER A 146 1.50 -1.32 13.20
CA SER A 146 1.93 -0.98 11.84
C SER A 146 3.43 -0.63 11.77
N GLY A 147 3.95 0.11 12.75
CA GLY A 147 5.38 0.42 12.87
C GLY A 147 6.23 -0.84 13.05
N TYR A 148 5.84 -1.73 13.96
CA TYR A 148 6.52 -3.02 14.16
C TYR A 148 6.45 -3.90 12.92
N ALA A 149 5.30 -3.95 12.25
CA ALA A 149 5.15 -4.69 11.01
C ALA A 149 6.14 -4.20 9.94
N TRP A 150 6.35 -2.88 9.81
CA TRP A 150 7.34 -2.35 8.87
C TRP A 150 8.78 -2.71 9.25
N ALA A 151 9.16 -2.60 10.52
CA ALA A 151 10.49 -3.00 10.97
C ALA A 151 10.74 -4.50 10.76
N LEU A 152 9.72 -5.32 10.99
CA LEU A 152 9.76 -6.76 10.80
C LEU A 152 9.89 -7.13 9.32
N TRP A 153 9.22 -6.39 8.43
CA TRP A 153 9.41 -6.53 6.97
C TRP A 153 10.85 -6.23 6.53
N ILE A 154 11.45 -5.15 7.04
CA ILE A 154 12.85 -4.80 6.75
C ILE A 154 13.80 -5.88 7.28
N ALA A 155 13.59 -6.36 8.50
CA ALA A 155 14.38 -7.45 9.07
C ALA A 155 14.28 -8.72 8.21
N ALA A 156 13.07 -9.06 7.72
CA ALA A 156 12.85 -10.15 6.77
C ALA A 156 13.70 -9.99 5.50
N PHE A 157 13.72 -8.78 4.94
CA PHE A 157 14.48 -8.46 3.74
C PHE A 157 15.99 -8.65 3.96
N PHE A 158 16.52 -8.20 5.09
CA PHE A 158 17.92 -8.45 5.44
C PHE A 158 18.23 -9.93 5.67
N ILE A 159 17.32 -10.69 6.29
CA ILE A 159 17.48 -12.15 6.45
C ILE A 159 17.54 -12.83 5.08
N PHE A 160 16.67 -12.44 4.14
CA PHE A 160 16.67 -12.96 2.77
C PHE A 160 18.01 -12.69 2.05
N MET A 161 18.58 -11.49 2.22
CA MET A 161 19.82 -11.07 1.58
C MET A 161 21.09 -11.67 2.22
N ILE A 162 21.13 -11.81 3.55
CA ILE A 162 22.33 -12.24 4.29
C ILE A 162 22.34 -13.76 4.51
N LEU A 163 21.18 -14.37 4.75
CA LEU A 163 21.00 -15.80 4.97
C LEU A 163 20.03 -16.40 3.93
N PRO A 164 20.48 -16.66 2.69
CA PRO A 164 19.62 -17.27 1.66
C PRO A 164 19.12 -18.66 2.05
N GLN A 165 19.82 -19.38 2.94
CA GLN A 165 19.35 -20.65 3.52
C GLN A 165 18.04 -20.53 4.32
N ALA A 166 17.72 -19.33 4.84
CA ALA A 166 16.49 -19.05 5.59
C ALA A 166 15.42 -18.36 4.73
N TRP A 167 15.49 -18.50 3.39
CA TRP A 167 14.61 -17.80 2.43
C TRP A 167 13.12 -17.97 2.75
N LEU A 168 12.66 -19.18 3.10
CA LEU A 168 11.24 -19.44 3.37
C LEU A 168 10.76 -18.66 4.59
N ILE A 169 11.58 -18.61 5.64
CA ILE A 169 11.28 -17.87 6.86
C ILE A 169 11.22 -16.38 6.55
N ALA A 170 12.19 -15.86 5.79
CA ALA A 170 12.22 -14.47 5.37
C ALA A 170 10.99 -14.08 4.53
N VAL A 171 10.56 -14.94 3.60
CA VAL A 171 9.37 -14.70 2.77
C VAL A 171 8.09 -14.73 3.60
N MET A 172 7.92 -15.71 4.50
CA MET A 172 6.76 -15.80 5.39
C MET A 172 6.67 -14.60 6.34
N LEU A 173 7.83 -14.18 6.88
CA LEU A 173 7.94 -13.06 7.80
C LEU A 173 7.66 -11.72 7.10
N SER A 174 8.17 -11.55 5.87
CA SER A 174 7.88 -10.42 4.99
C SER A 174 6.40 -10.33 4.61
N GLY A 175 5.82 -11.45 4.14
CA GLY A 175 4.40 -11.51 3.75
C GLY A 175 3.47 -11.25 4.93
N GLY A 176 3.73 -11.87 6.08
CA GLY A 176 2.96 -11.62 7.31
C GLY A 176 3.06 -10.18 7.79
N ALA A 177 4.25 -9.59 7.75
CA ALA A 177 4.48 -8.19 8.07
C ALA A 177 3.68 -7.23 7.18
N ILE A 178 3.71 -7.43 5.85
CA ILE A 178 2.92 -6.61 4.92
C ILE A 178 1.43 -6.77 5.21
N LEU A 179 0.94 -8.00 5.40
CA LEU A 179 -0.48 -8.25 5.69
C LEU A 179 -0.92 -7.52 6.96
N VAL A 180 -0.14 -7.58 8.04
CA VAL A 180 -0.43 -6.85 9.28
C VAL A 180 -0.46 -5.34 9.03
N LYS A 181 0.53 -4.80 8.33
CA LYS A 181 0.62 -3.36 8.02
C LYS A 181 -0.59 -2.86 7.22
N VAL A 182 -0.95 -3.57 6.14
CA VAL A 182 -2.06 -3.19 5.26
C VAL A 182 -3.40 -3.37 5.96
N THR A 183 -3.59 -4.49 6.67
CA THR A 183 -4.84 -4.77 7.41
C THR A 183 -5.08 -3.72 8.49
N THR A 184 -4.03 -3.29 9.18
CA THR A 184 -4.13 -2.25 10.22
C THR A 184 -4.61 -0.92 9.63
N LYS A 185 -4.04 -0.48 8.50
CA LYS A 185 -4.50 0.75 7.82
C LYS A 185 -5.92 0.63 7.28
N MET A 186 -6.29 -0.53 6.76
CA MET A 186 -7.63 -0.76 6.20
C MET A 186 -8.70 -0.89 7.29
N ALA A 187 -8.35 -1.43 8.45
CA ALA A 187 -9.22 -1.44 9.63
C ALA A 187 -9.52 0.00 10.10
N LEU A 188 -8.53 0.90 10.09
CA LEU A 188 -8.73 2.33 10.42
C LEU A 188 -9.72 3.01 9.46
N ILE A 189 -9.66 2.71 8.17
CA ILE A 189 -10.64 3.23 7.19
C ILE A 189 -12.04 2.66 7.46
N GLY A 190 -12.12 1.38 7.83
CA GLY A 190 -13.37 0.71 8.20
C GLY A 190 -14.05 1.36 9.41
N THR A 191 -13.29 1.71 10.46
CA THR A 191 -13.81 2.38 11.66
C THR A 191 -14.26 3.81 11.39
N MET A 192 -13.52 4.57 10.58
CA MET A 192 -13.91 5.92 10.15
C MET A 192 -15.25 5.97 9.40
N ARG A 193 -15.65 4.85 8.76
CA ARG A 193 -16.90 4.75 8.01
C ARG A 193 -18.13 4.58 8.90
N GLU A 194 -17.97 4.11 10.13
CA GLU A 194 -19.10 3.92 11.06
C GLU A 194 -19.55 5.20 11.74
N GLY A 195 -18.85 6.33 11.53
CA GLY A 195 -19.30 7.65 11.96
C GLY A 195 -19.46 7.72 13.47
N HIS A 196 -18.42 8.18 14.16
CA HIS A 196 -18.60 8.60 15.54
C HIS A 196 -19.64 9.74 15.59
N ASN A 197 -20.79 9.42 16.18
CA ASN A 197 -21.58 10.39 16.92
C ASN A 197 -20.72 10.84 18.11
N VAL A 198 -19.94 11.89 17.91
CA VAL A 198 -19.54 12.84 18.97
C VAL A 198 -20.21 14.17 18.69
#